data_AF-A0AAW6BEG1-F1
#
_entry.id   AF-A0AAW6BEG1-F1
#
_cell.length_a   1.000
_cell.length_b   1.000
_cell.length_c   1.000
_cell.angle_alpha   90.00
_cell.angle_beta   90.00
_cell.angle_gamma   90.00
#
_symmetry.space_group_name_H-M   'P 1'
#
loop_
_entity.id
_entity.type
_entity.pdbx_description
1 polymer ?
#
loop_
_entity_poly.entity_id
_entity_poly.type
_entity_poly.pdbx_seq_one_letter_code
_entity_poly.pdbx_strand_id
1 'polypeptide(L)'
;LTCNLRFCGQYADPESGLCYNRFRYYDNETGQYLSTDPLGLAGGVNPYSYVHNPTGWIDPLGLTGCSDPKKWDIDSYGNLRDSVKGKNLALDSHHVGQKAIMKDLVKNYDPKTGPSMLVPKVGHTVSKDGLGIVSRSRINPATGKEFTNVRSVIARDIKELRRVYPEIPNSKLKELINMNKDMYPEVRFK
;
A
#
# COMPACT_ATOMS: atom_id res chain seq x y z
N LEU A 1 21.74 7.17 38.73
CA LEU A 1 21.55 7.09 37.26
C LEU A 1 20.12 6.66 37.00
N THR A 2 19.27 7.59 36.56
CA THR A 2 17.91 7.30 36.10
C THR A 2 17.95 6.94 34.62
N CYS A 3 17.33 5.82 34.23
CA CYS A 3 17.15 5.47 32.83
C CYS A 3 15.83 6.08 32.34
N ASN A 4 15.91 7.03 31.40
CA ASN A 4 14.74 7.72 30.86
C ASN A 4 14.16 7.04 29.60
N LEU A 5 14.71 5.91 29.17
CA LEU A 5 14.16 5.16 28.04
C LEU A 5 12.96 4.33 28.50
N ARG A 6 11.85 4.39 27.74
CA ARG A 6 10.61 3.64 27.99
C ARG A 6 10.38 2.61 26.88
N PHE A 7 9.11 2.30 26.56
CA PHE A 7 8.77 1.43 25.43
C PHE A 7 9.39 1.94 24.12
N CYS A 8 9.56 1.05 23.12
CA CYS A 8 10.32 1.35 21.90
C CYS A 8 10.05 2.74 21.31
N GLY A 9 11.06 3.62 21.36
CA GLY A 9 11.00 4.99 20.81
C GLY A 9 10.53 6.08 21.79
N GLN A 10 10.11 5.71 23.00
CA GLN A 10 9.60 6.64 24.00
C GLN A 10 10.67 7.11 24.98
N TYR A 11 10.63 8.41 25.28
CA TYR A 11 11.48 9.05 26.28
C TYR A 11 10.64 9.54 27.45
N ALA A 12 10.99 9.15 28.67
CA ALA A 12 10.35 9.62 29.88
C ALA A 12 10.68 11.10 30.08
N ASP A 13 9.65 11.94 30.12
CA ASP A 13 9.77 13.32 30.54
C ASP A 13 9.51 13.40 32.06
N PRO A 14 10.56 13.64 32.88
CA PRO A 14 10.43 13.65 34.32
C PRO A 14 9.65 14.85 34.87
N GLU A 15 9.49 15.94 34.09
CA GLU A 15 8.74 17.11 34.53
C GLU A 15 7.23 16.87 34.48
N SER A 16 6.77 16.20 33.42
CA SER A 16 5.34 15.92 33.21
C SER A 16 4.91 14.52 33.67
N GLY A 17 5.85 13.59 33.86
CA GLY A 17 5.57 12.17 34.11
C GLY A 17 5.16 11.39 32.85
N LEU A 18 5.12 12.04 31.69
CA LEU A 18 4.65 11.47 30.43
C LEU A 18 5.78 10.81 29.63
N CYS A 19 5.39 10.08 28.58
CA CYS A 19 6.30 9.49 27.62
C CYS A 19 6.26 10.28 26.31
N TYR A 20 7.32 11.02 26.01
CA TYR A 20 7.49 11.67 24.72
C TYR A 20 7.72 10.62 23.62
N ASN A 21 6.82 10.59 22.63
CA ASN A 21 6.87 9.71 21.47
C ASN A 21 6.87 10.54 20.19
N ARG A 22 7.98 11.26 19.98
CA ARG A 22 8.27 12.11 18.81
C ARG A 22 7.17 13.11 18.46
N PHE A 23 6.13 12.72 17.72
CA PHE A 23 5.04 13.63 17.36
C PHE A 23 3.98 13.81 18.46
N ARG A 24 3.94 12.96 19.49
CA ARG A 24 2.91 13.02 20.54
C ARG A 24 3.45 12.67 21.93
N TYR A 25 2.77 13.16 22.97
CA TYR A 25 2.98 12.73 24.35
C TYR A 25 2.00 11.61 24.70
N TYR A 26 2.54 10.49 25.16
CA TYR A 26 1.83 9.30 25.60
C TYR A 26 1.74 9.28 27.12
N ASP A 27 0.53 9.08 27.62
CA ASP A 27 0.23 8.84 29.02
C ASP A 27 0.20 7.33 29.28
N ASN A 28 1.12 6.87 30.12
CA ASN A 28 1.26 5.46 30.45
C ASN A 28 0.21 4.95 31.44
N GLU A 29 -0.44 5.83 32.20
CA GLU A 29 -1.51 5.47 33.14
C GLU A 29 -2.82 5.20 32.39
N THR A 30 -3.15 6.05 31.41
CA THR A 30 -4.39 5.93 30.62
C THR A 30 -4.22 5.11 29.35
N GLY A 31 -2.98 4.87 28.91
CA GLY A 31 -2.66 4.08 27.72
C GLY A 31 -2.96 4.81 26.40
N GLN A 32 -2.96 6.14 26.39
CA GLN A 32 -3.40 6.97 25.27
C GLN A 32 -2.48 8.17 25.03
N TYR A 33 -2.59 8.76 23.84
CA TYR A 33 -1.98 10.05 23.54
C TYR A 33 -2.83 11.20 24.09
N LEU A 34 -2.17 12.28 24.50
CA LEU A 34 -2.86 13.49 25.00
C LEU A 34 -3.32 14.42 23.89
N SER A 35 -2.69 14.35 22.72
CA SER A 35 -3.05 15.12 21.54
C SER A 35 -3.67 14.23 20.47
N THR A 36 -4.59 14.80 19.69
CA THR A 36 -5.16 14.16 18.52
C THR A 36 -4.08 13.83 17.49
N ASP A 37 -4.19 12.69 16.81
CA ASP A 37 -3.28 12.29 15.74
C ASP A 37 -3.15 13.39 14.68
N PRO A 38 -1.93 13.87 14.37
CA PRO A 38 -1.69 14.82 13.29
C PRO A 38 -2.19 14.36 11.91
N LEU A 39 -2.33 13.05 11.70
CA LEU A 39 -2.91 12.45 10.49
C LEU A 39 -4.45 12.44 10.50
N GLY A 40 -5.08 12.91 11.57
CA GLY A 40 -6.53 12.84 11.76
C GLY A 40 -7.04 11.40 11.63
N LEU A 41 -8.15 11.21 10.91
CA LEU A 41 -8.76 9.89 10.69
C LEU A 41 -7.88 8.91 9.88
N ALA A 42 -6.81 9.39 9.23
CA ALA A 42 -5.87 8.49 8.55
C ALA A 42 -4.99 7.72 9.54
N GLY A 43 -4.76 8.28 10.75
CA GLY A 43 -4.09 7.64 11.89
C GLY A 43 -4.98 6.69 12.70
N GLY A 44 -6.21 6.43 12.26
CA GLY A 44 -7.13 5.52 12.93
C GLY A 44 -8.45 6.19 13.35
N VAL A 45 -9.40 5.37 13.79
CA VAL A 45 -10.74 5.83 14.17
C VAL A 45 -10.72 6.59 15.49
N ASN A 46 -9.85 6.17 16.43
CA ASN A 46 -9.62 6.89 17.67
C ASN A 46 -8.36 7.76 17.55
N PRO A 47 -8.47 9.10 17.49
CA PRO A 47 -7.32 9.98 17.28
C PRO A 47 -6.35 10.01 18.48
N TYR A 48 -6.74 9.45 19.63
CA TYR A 48 -5.91 9.41 20.85
C TYR A 48 -5.29 8.03 21.11
N SER A 49 -5.57 7.02 20.27
CA SER A 49 -5.07 5.66 20.54
C SER A 49 -3.58 5.52 20.26
N TYR A 50 -2.87 4.76 21.11
CA TYR A 50 -1.48 4.39 20.88
C TYR A 50 -1.33 3.38 19.74
N VAL A 51 -1.61 2.10 19.96
CA VAL A 51 -1.66 1.07 18.91
C VAL A 51 -2.82 0.12 19.19
N HIS A 52 -3.30 -0.59 18.17
CA HIS A 52 -4.39 -1.55 18.37
C HIS A 52 -3.96 -2.76 19.22
N ASN A 53 -2.72 -3.24 19.06
CA ASN A 53 -2.17 -4.34 19.85
C ASN A 53 -0.80 -3.98 20.44
N PRO A 54 -0.73 -3.42 21.67
CA PRO A 54 0.52 -2.97 22.29
C PRO A 54 1.48 -4.10 22.68
N THR A 55 1.04 -5.36 22.62
CA THR A 55 1.90 -6.53 22.89
C THR A 55 2.74 -6.95 21.68
N GLY A 56 2.29 -6.61 20.47
CA GLY A 56 2.96 -6.98 19.22
C GLY A 56 3.35 -5.79 18.34
N TRP A 57 2.73 -4.63 18.54
CA TRP A 57 2.93 -3.44 17.72
C TRP A 57 3.50 -2.30 18.56
N ILE A 58 4.26 -1.44 17.88
CA ILE A 58 4.83 -0.22 18.44
C ILE A 58 4.51 0.93 17.50
N ASP A 59 4.43 2.16 18.02
CA ASP A 59 4.31 3.37 17.22
C ASP A 59 5.58 4.22 17.42
N PRO A 60 6.65 3.99 16.64
CA PRO A 60 7.94 4.66 16.85
C PRO A 60 7.91 6.16 16.51
N LEU A 61 6.87 6.62 15.80
CA LEU A 61 6.78 8.00 15.36
C LEU A 61 5.77 8.80 16.19
N GLY A 62 4.82 8.17 16.86
CA GLY A 62 3.67 8.89 17.36
C GLY A 62 2.66 9.16 16.26
N LEU A 63 2.56 8.31 15.22
CA LEU A 63 1.68 8.46 14.06
C LEU A 63 1.13 7.09 13.63
N THR A 64 0.37 6.42 14.50
CA THR A 64 -0.12 5.06 14.24
C THR A 64 -1.14 4.97 13.10
N GLY A 65 -0.68 5.08 11.86
CA GLY A 65 -1.43 4.64 10.69
C GLY A 65 -1.50 3.12 10.66
N CYS A 66 -2.50 2.53 11.32
CA CYS A 66 -3.03 1.23 10.93
C CYS A 66 -4.53 1.36 10.74
N SER A 67 -4.93 2.28 9.85
CA SER A 67 -6.22 2.11 9.20
C SER A 67 -6.15 0.82 8.37
N ASP A 68 -7.22 0.03 8.41
CA ASP A 68 -7.27 -1.14 7.57
C ASP A 68 -7.11 -0.73 6.10
N PRO A 69 -6.32 -1.49 5.32
CA PRO A 69 -6.12 -1.18 3.93
C PRO A 69 -7.47 -1.14 3.21
N LYS A 70 -7.68 -0.08 2.44
CA LYS A 70 -8.93 0.17 1.74
C LYS A 70 -8.84 -0.33 0.31
N LYS A 71 -10.01 -0.64 -0.23
CA LYS A 71 -10.17 -0.90 -1.67
C LYS A 71 -9.58 0.28 -2.45
N TRP A 72 -8.73 0.00 -3.43
CA TRP A 72 -8.01 0.96 -4.28
C TRP A 72 -6.83 1.70 -3.65
N ASP A 73 -6.35 1.29 -2.47
CA ASP A 73 -5.08 1.80 -1.98
C ASP A 73 -3.95 1.40 -2.94
N ILE A 74 -2.99 2.33 -3.11
CA ILE A 74 -1.88 2.22 -4.05
C ILE A 74 -0.60 2.33 -3.25
N ASP A 75 0.28 1.37 -3.43
CA ASP A 75 1.62 1.34 -2.86
C ASP A 75 2.44 0.27 -3.60
N SER A 76 3.67 0.01 -3.16
CA SER A 76 4.45 -1.14 -3.58
C SER A 76 3.72 -2.46 -3.27
N TYR A 77 3.93 -3.46 -4.12
CA TYR A 77 3.32 -4.77 -3.94
C TYR A 77 3.60 -5.39 -2.58
N GLY A 78 4.83 -5.27 -2.08
CA GLY A 78 5.25 -5.78 -0.78
C GLY A 78 4.41 -5.19 0.35
N ASN A 79 4.31 -3.86 0.39
CA ASN A 79 3.53 -3.16 1.40
C ASN A 79 2.04 -3.53 1.34
N LEU A 80 1.44 -3.53 0.14
CA LEU A 80 0.03 -3.88 -0.02
C LEU A 80 -0.25 -5.35 0.32
N ARG A 81 0.65 -6.26 -0.06
CA ARG A 81 0.52 -7.68 0.27
C ARG A 81 0.58 -7.88 1.78
N ASP A 82 1.55 -7.25 2.44
CA ASP A 82 1.72 -7.38 3.88
C ASP A 82 0.59 -6.70 4.66
N SER A 83 -0.01 -5.63 4.12
CA SER A 83 -1.15 -4.96 4.74
C SER A 83 -2.43 -5.80 4.75
N VAL A 84 -2.63 -6.67 3.75
CA VAL A 84 -3.80 -7.59 3.68
C VAL A 84 -3.50 -9.00 4.17
N LYS A 85 -2.22 -9.39 4.32
CA LYS A 85 -1.81 -10.74 4.70
C LYS A 85 -2.36 -11.10 6.08
N GLY A 86 -3.08 -12.22 6.16
CA GLY A 86 -3.69 -12.69 7.40
C GLY A 86 -4.93 -11.90 7.84
N LYS A 87 -5.36 -10.88 7.07
CA LYS A 87 -6.61 -10.16 7.30
C LYS A 87 -7.72 -10.73 6.40
N ASN A 88 -8.91 -10.96 6.96
CA ASN A 88 -10.09 -11.45 6.23
C ASN A 88 -10.83 -10.33 5.48
N LEU A 89 -10.10 -9.46 4.76
CA LEU A 89 -10.65 -8.25 4.13
C LEU A 89 -11.21 -8.46 2.71
N ALA A 90 -11.15 -9.68 2.17
CA ALA A 90 -11.52 -10.00 0.78
C ALA A 90 -10.82 -9.14 -0.30
N LEU A 91 -9.69 -8.53 0.03
CA LEU A 91 -8.82 -7.76 -0.87
C LEU A 91 -7.56 -8.56 -1.22
N ASP A 92 -7.00 -8.28 -2.39
CA ASP A 92 -5.72 -8.80 -2.86
C ASP A 92 -4.89 -7.68 -3.50
N SER A 93 -3.57 -7.83 -3.49
CA SER A 93 -2.67 -6.87 -4.16
C SER A 93 -2.47 -7.24 -5.62
N HIS A 94 -2.64 -6.24 -6.49
CA HIS A 94 -2.52 -6.41 -7.93
C HIS A 94 -1.37 -5.58 -8.48
N HIS A 95 -0.37 -6.24 -9.08
CA HIS A 95 0.71 -5.56 -9.80
C HIS A 95 0.20 -4.86 -11.06
N VAL A 96 0.63 -3.62 -11.27
CA VAL A 96 0.50 -2.97 -12.58
C VAL A 96 1.83 -3.07 -13.30
N GLY A 97 1.83 -3.75 -14.46
CA GLY A 97 3.05 -4.26 -15.06
C GLY A 97 3.27 -5.70 -14.59
N GLN A 98 2.73 -6.65 -15.35
CA GLN A 98 2.84 -8.06 -15.04
C GLN A 98 4.30 -8.50 -14.81
N LYS A 99 4.60 -8.97 -13.60
CA LYS A 99 5.96 -9.27 -13.11
C LYS A 99 6.86 -10.03 -14.08
N ALA A 100 6.29 -11.00 -14.82
CA ALA A 100 7.04 -11.86 -15.71
C ALA A 100 7.58 -11.09 -16.92
N ILE A 101 6.82 -10.12 -17.42
CA ILE A 101 7.18 -9.30 -18.58
C ILE A 101 8.07 -8.14 -18.11
N MET A 102 7.75 -7.54 -16.97
CA MET A 102 8.56 -6.47 -16.39
C MET A 102 9.99 -6.93 -16.06
N LYS A 103 10.16 -8.17 -15.60
CA LYS A 103 11.49 -8.76 -15.35
C LYS A 103 12.36 -8.83 -16.60
N ASP A 104 11.75 -9.04 -17.76
CA ASP A 104 12.46 -9.13 -19.04
C ASP A 104 12.78 -7.73 -19.60
N LEU A 105 11.95 -6.71 -19.29
CA LEU A 105 12.06 -5.36 -19.83
C LEU A 105 12.84 -4.37 -18.94
N VAL A 106 12.85 -4.57 -17.61
CA VAL A 106 13.47 -3.65 -16.65
C VAL A 106 14.66 -4.35 -15.97
N LYS A 107 15.85 -3.78 -16.17
CA LYS A 107 17.06 -4.26 -15.50
C LYS A 107 16.93 -4.12 -13.98
N ASN A 108 17.26 -5.18 -13.24
CA ASN A 108 17.14 -5.24 -11.77
C ASN A 108 15.71 -5.02 -11.25
N TYR A 109 14.69 -5.43 -12.01
CA TYR A 109 13.30 -5.40 -11.56
C TYR A 109 13.10 -6.19 -10.27
N ASP A 110 12.68 -5.51 -9.20
CA ASP A 110 12.18 -6.15 -7.99
C ASP A 110 10.64 -6.15 -8.01
N PRO A 111 10.00 -7.33 -8.06
CA PRO A 111 8.54 -7.40 -8.00
C PRO A 111 7.99 -6.81 -6.70
N LYS A 112 8.69 -6.89 -5.56
CA LYS A 112 8.16 -6.41 -4.28
C LYS A 112 7.97 -4.89 -4.25
N THR A 113 8.82 -4.14 -4.95
CA THR A 113 8.75 -2.68 -4.98
C THR A 113 7.81 -2.16 -6.07
N GLY A 114 7.41 -3.01 -7.03
CA GLY A 114 6.60 -2.62 -8.17
C GLY A 114 5.26 -1.97 -7.79
N PRO A 115 4.81 -0.91 -8.51
CA PRO A 115 3.59 -0.19 -8.18
C PRO A 115 2.37 -1.09 -8.33
N SER A 116 1.51 -1.09 -7.31
CA SER A 116 0.39 -2.01 -7.20
C SER A 116 -0.84 -1.33 -6.63
N MET A 117 -2.00 -1.98 -6.75
CA MET A 117 -3.27 -1.51 -6.22
C MET A 117 -4.00 -2.64 -5.48
N LEU A 118 -4.69 -2.31 -4.39
CA LEU A 118 -5.61 -3.25 -3.75
C LEU A 118 -6.92 -3.34 -4.51
N VAL A 119 -7.27 -4.58 -4.85
CA VAL A 119 -8.48 -4.91 -5.59
C VAL A 119 -9.25 -6.03 -4.87
N PRO A 120 -10.56 -6.15 -5.07
CA PRO A 120 -11.32 -7.29 -4.54
C PRO A 120 -10.78 -8.64 -5.05
N LYS A 121 -10.70 -9.64 -4.17
CA LYS A 121 -10.26 -11.03 -4.51
C LYS A 121 -11.07 -11.67 -5.63
N VAL A 122 -12.30 -11.21 -5.85
CA VAL A 122 -13.20 -11.77 -6.88
C VAL A 122 -12.64 -11.63 -8.30
N GLY A 123 -11.88 -10.57 -8.63
CA GLY A 123 -11.22 -10.47 -9.94
C GLY A 123 -9.82 -11.10 -9.98
N HIS A 124 -9.44 -11.86 -8.95
CA HIS A 124 -8.31 -12.79 -8.99
C HIS A 124 -8.79 -14.25 -9.11
N THR A 125 -10.08 -14.49 -8.92
CA THR A 125 -10.69 -15.82 -8.96
C THR A 125 -11.39 -15.98 -10.31
N VAL A 126 -11.19 -17.12 -10.96
CA VAL A 126 -11.86 -17.45 -12.23
C VAL A 126 -13.37 -17.44 -12.00
N SER A 127 -14.10 -16.45 -12.54
CA SER A 127 -15.55 -16.59 -12.68
C SER A 127 -15.82 -17.62 -13.78
N LYS A 128 -16.93 -18.37 -13.69
CA LYS A 128 -17.34 -19.33 -14.72
C LYS A 128 -17.40 -18.70 -16.13
N ASP A 129 -17.63 -17.39 -16.20
CA ASP A 129 -17.76 -16.61 -17.44
C ASP A 129 -16.47 -15.90 -17.90
N GLY A 130 -15.33 -16.10 -17.23
CA GLY A 130 -14.03 -15.52 -17.63
C GLY A 130 -13.89 -13.99 -17.46
N LEU A 131 -14.93 -13.27 -17.03
CA LEU A 131 -14.93 -11.81 -16.92
C LEU A 131 -13.97 -11.24 -15.85
N GLY A 132 -13.56 -12.06 -14.88
CA GLY A 132 -12.82 -11.60 -13.71
C GLY A 132 -11.30 -11.50 -13.85
N ILE A 133 -10.65 -12.13 -14.83
CA ILE A 133 -9.18 -12.28 -14.79
C ILE A 133 -8.51 -11.16 -15.59
N VAL A 134 -7.58 -10.45 -14.95
CA VAL A 134 -6.64 -9.57 -15.66
C VAL A 134 -5.70 -10.41 -16.53
N SER A 135 -5.60 -10.07 -17.83
CA SER A 135 -4.80 -10.84 -18.79
C SER A 135 -3.35 -11.02 -18.36
N ARG A 136 -2.89 -12.29 -18.40
CA ARG A 136 -1.50 -12.68 -18.15
C ARG A 136 -0.67 -12.88 -19.42
N SER A 137 -1.23 -12.50 -20.57
CA SER A 137 -0.60 -12.76 -21.87
C SER A 137 0.66 -11.92 -22.06
N ARG A 138 1.69 -12.53 -22.66
CA ARG A 138 2.89 -11.83 -23.15
C ARG A 138 2.64 -11.15 -24.50
N ILE A 139 1.51 -11.44 -25.15
CA ILE A 139 1.15 -10.90 -26.46
C ILE A 139 0.31 -9.64 -26.29
N ASN A 140 0.71 -8.58 -26.97
CA ASN A 140 -0.03 -7.34 -27.04
C ASN A 140 -1.26 -7.52 -27.94
N PRO A 141 -2.49 -7.34 -27.42
CA PRO A 141 -3.71 -7.55 -28.18
C PRO A 141 -3.88 -6.57 -29.35
N ALA A 142 -3.22 -5.41 -29.32
CA ALA A 142 -3.29 -4.43 -30.40
C ALA A 142 -2.35 -4.76 -31.58
N THR A 143 -1.23 -5.45 -31.33
CA THR A 143 -0.21 -5.71 -32.35
C THR A 143 -0.06 -7.18 -32.72
N GLY A 144 -0.58 -8.10 -31.89
CA GLY A 144 -0.38 -9.54 -32.03
C GLY A 144 1.05 -10.02 -31.75
N LYS A 145 1.93 -9.13 -31.26
CA LYS A 145 3.35 -9.41 -30.97
C LYS A 145 3.63 -9.32 -29.48
N GLU A 146 4.78 -9.84 -29.04
CA GLU A 146 5.22 -9.68 -27.66
C GLU A 146 5.40 -8.21 -27.25
N PHE A 147 5.21 -7.91 -25.97
CA PHE A 147 5.48 -6.58 -25.43
C PHE A 147 6.97 -6.28 -25.47
N THR A 148 7.34 -5.18 -26.12
CA THR A 148 8.74 -4.74 -26.28
C THR A 148 9.13 -3.59 -25.37
N ASN A 149 8.16 -2.93 -24.72
CA ASN A 149 8.42 -1.79 -23.85
C ASN A 149 7.47 -1.77 -22.65
N VAL A 150 7.98 -1.23 -21.53
CA VAL A 150 7.29 -1.18 -20.23
C VAL A 150 5.97 -0.42 -20.31
N ARG A 151 5.96 0.69 -21.06
CA ARG A 151 4.79 1.55 -21.26
C ARG A 151 3.59 0.77 -21.79
N SER A 152 3.80 -0.06 -22.80
CA SER A 152 2.74 -0.85 -23.43
C SER A 152 2.19 -1.94 -22.52
N VAL A 153 3.04 -2.53 -21.66
CA VAL A 153 2.61 -3.49 -20.62
C VAL A 153 1.70 -2.79 -19.61
N ILE A 154 2.14 -1.67 -19.05
CA ILE A 154 1.39 -0.92 -18.04
C ILE A 154 0.07 -0.41 -18.63
N ALA A 155 0.08 0.11 -19.86
CA ALA A 155 -1.15 0.59 -20.52
C ALA A 155 -2.19 -0.53 -20.69
N ARG A 156 -1.74 -1.75 -21.03
CA ARG A 156 -2.62 -2.91 -21.13
C ARG A 156 -3.16 -3.31 -19.75
N ASP A 157 -2.33 -3.37 -18.71
CA ASP A 157 -2.77 -3.74 -17.37
C ASP A 157 -3.73 -2.71 -16.77
N ILE A 158 -3.51 -1.40 -16.98
CA ILE A 158 -4.45 -0.34 -16.57
C ILE A 158 -5.81 -0.49 -17.29
N LYS A 159 -5.80 -0.81 -18.59
CA LYS A 159 -7.04 -1.05 -19.35
C LYS A 159 -7.79 -2.28 -18.83
N GLU A 160 -7.06 -3.35 -18.51
CA GLU A 160 -7.64 -4.56 -17.94
C GLU A 160 -8.18 -4.33 -16.52
N LEU A 161 -7.47 -3.59 -15.67
CA LEU A 161 -7.98 -3.17 -14.37
C LEU A 161 -9.30 -2.41 -14.49
N ARG A 162 -9.39 -1.46 -15.43
CA ARG A 162 -10.63 -0.73 -15.72
C ARG A 162 -11.74 -1.64 -16.26
N ARG A 163 -11.40 -2.68 -17.03
CA ARG A 163 -12.36 -3.66 -17.57
C ARG A 163 -12.93 -4.56 -16.47
N VAL A 164 -12.06 -5.08 -15.60
CA VAL A 164 -12.43 -6.00 -14.52
C VAL A 164 -13.12 -5.26 -13.36
N TYR A 165 -12.64 -4.06 -13.04
CA TYR A 165 -13.12 -3.23 -11.95
C TYR A 165 -13.53 -1.84 -12.49
N PRO A 166 -14.71 -1.74 -13.12
CA PRO A 166 -15.18 -0.48 -13.70
C PRO A 166 -15.34 0.63 -12.63
N GLU A 167 -15.52 0.26 -11.36
CA GLU A 167 -15.76 1.18 -10.26
C GLU A 167 -14.49 1.81 -9.66
N ILE A 168 -13.29 1.50 -10.17
CA ILE A 168 -12.06 2.17 -9.73
C ILE A 168 -12.17 3.69 -9.96
N PRO A 169 -11.98 4.55 -8.94
CA PRO A 169 -11.99 5.99 -9.15
C PRO A 169 -10.92 6.44 -10.16
N ASN A 170 -11.25 7.37 -11.05
CA ASN A 170 -10.27 7.92 -12.01
C ASN A 170 -9.06 8.57 -11.31
N SER A 171 -9.27 9.14 -10.12
CA SER A 171 -8.19 9.66 -9.28
C SER A 171 -7.16 8.58 -8.92
N LYS A 172 -7.63 7.39 -8.57
CA LYS A 172 -6.78 6.25 -8.22
C LYS A 172 -6.01 5.69 -9.42
N LEU A 173 -6.65 5.55 -10.59
CA LEU A 173 -5.89 5.19 -11.79
C LEU A 173 -4.82 6.23 -12.16
N LYS A 174 -5.12 7.53 -11.99
CA LYS A 174 -4.14 8.59 -12.25
C LYS A 174 -2.96 8.54 -11.28
N GLU A 175 -3.23 8.33 -10.00
CA GLU A 175 -2.22 8.12 -8.95
C GLU A 175 -1.29 6.95 -9.31
N LEU A 176 -1.87 5.81 -9.69
CA LEU A 176 -1.13 4.60 -10.08
C LEU A 176 -0.29 4.79 -11.36
N ILE A 177 -0.82 5.52 -12.35
CA ILE A 177 -0.08 5.88 -13.56
C ILE A 177 1.11 6.79 -13.22
N ASN A 178 0.91 7.77 -12.34
CA ASN A 178 1.98 8.66 -11.92
C ASN A 178 3.07 7.90 -11.16
N MET A 179 2.70 7.03 -10.21
CA MET A 179 3.65 6.18 -9.48
C MET A 179 4.49 5.31 -10.44
N ASN A 180 3.86 4.75 -11.48
CA ASN A 180 4.57 4.01 -12.52
C ASN A 180 5.52 4.89 -13.35
N LYS A 181 5.12 6.11 -13.71
CA LYS A 181 5.98 7.05 -14.43
C LYS A 181 7.16 7.54 -13.62
N ASP A 182 7.02 7.59 -12.30
CA ASP A 182 8.08 7.99 -11.38
C ASP A 182 9.07 6.84 -11.18
N MET A 183 8.58 5.61 -11.05
CA MET A 183 9.42 4.42 -10.90
C MET A 183 10.12 4.00 -12.20
N TYR A 184 9.44 4.14 -13.33
CA TYR A 184 9.91 3.72 -14.66
C TYR A 184 9.94 4.93 -15.60
N PRO A 185 11.04 5.71 -15.63
CA PRO A 185 11.15 6.91 -16.46
C PRO A 185 10.89 6.64 -17.95
N GLU A 186 11.19 5.45 -18.46
CA GLU A 186 10.91 4.98 -19.82
C GLU A 186 9.42 5.00 -20.18
N VAL A 187 8.53 5.02 -19.19
CA VAL A 187 7.07 5.15 -19.40
C VAL A 187 6.69 6.57 -19.82
N ARG A 188 7.52 7.57 -19.51
CA ARG A 188 7.22 8.99 -19.81
C ARG A 188 7.37 9.31 -21.30
N PHE A 189 8.35 8.70 -21.97
CA PHE A 189 8.71 9.00 -23.36
C PHE A 189 7.85 8.20 -24.35
N LYS A 190 7.59 8.80 -25.52
CA LYS A 190 6.79 8.24 -26.63
C LYS A 190 7.71 7.68 -27.69
#